data_AF-A0A6N7MAV5-F1
#
_entry.id   AF-A0A6N7MAV5-F1
#
_cell.length_a   1.000
_cell.length_b   1.000
_cell.length_c   1.000
_cell.angle_alpha   90.00
_cell.angle_beta   90.00
_cell.angle_gamma   90.00
#
_symmetry.space_group_name_H-M   'P 1'
#
loop_
_entity.id
_entity.type
_entity.pdbx_description
1 polymer ?
#
loop_
_entity_poly.entity_id
_entity_poly.type
_entity_poly.pdbx_seq_one_letter_code
_entity_poly.pdbx_strand_id
1 'polypeptide(L)'
;MKELDKKLNMHYAGKVVRKDLTKLVKGNAIVPTYVLEYLLGQYCATDDEATIESGVETVKNIIAKHFVHRDEAQLIKSIIKEKGSHRIIDKVSVLLNDAKGVYPLIIAEHTANLIVCPDTA
;
A
#
# COMPACT_ATOMS: atom_id res chain seq x y z
N MET A 1 -12.05 18.58 -17.43
CA MET A 1 -10.62 18.20 -17.45
C MET A 1 -9.96 18.75 -18.72
N LYS A 2 -8.67 19.16 -18.69
CA LYS A 2 -7.95 19.64 -19.90
C LYS A 2 -7.65 18.47 -20.85
N GLU A 3 -7.43 18.74 -22.13
CA GLU A 3 -7.14 17.69 -23.13
C GLU A 3 -5.88 16.86 -22.77
N LEU A 4 -4.88 17.52 -22.18
CA LEU A 4 -3.66 16.88 -21.71
C LEU A 4 -3.94 15.80 -20.65
N ASP A 5 -4.77 16.11 -19.66
CA ASP A 5 -5.08 15.20 -18.58
C ASP A 5 -5.83 13.95 -19.10
N LYS A 6 -6.69 14.12 -20.11
CA LYS A 6 -7.34 12.97 -20.78
C LYS A 6 -6.31 12.07 -21.46
N LYS A 7 -5.38 12.65 -22.21
CA LYS A 7 -4.27 11.89 -22.84
C LYS A 7 -3.39 11.20 -21.79
N LEU A 8 -3.14 11.88 -20.67
CA LEU A 8 -2.39 11.33 -19.55
C LEU A 8 -3.10 10.12 -18.93
N ASN A 9 -4.40 10.24 -18.62
CA ASN A 9 -5.17 9.11 -18.09
C ASN A 9 -5.26 7.94 -19.08
N MET A 10 -5.36 8.22 -20.38
CA MET A 10 -5.41 7.17 -21.42
C MET A 10 -4.09 6.41 -21.58
N HIS A 11 -2.95 7.09 -21.57
CA HIS A 11 -1.64 6.47 -21.82
C HIS A 11 -0.88 6.06 -20.56
N TYR A 12 -1.22 6.65 -19.41
CA TYR A 12 -0.50 6.51 -18.14
C TYR A 12 -1.45 6.21 -16.96
N ALA A 13 -2.52 5.45 -17.21
CA ALA A 13 -3.41 4.95 -16.16
C ALA A 13 -2.61 4.28 -15.04
N GLY A 14 -2.92 4.57 -13.77
CA GLY A 14 -2.16 4.05 -12.63
C GLY A 14 -0.83 4.75 -12.34
N LYS A 15 -0.38 5.69 -13.19
CA LYS A 15 0.84 6.51 -12.99
C LYS A 15 0.55 7.99 -12.78
N VAL A 16 -0.68 8.40 -13.07
CA VAL A 16 -1.17 9.77 -12.91
C VAL A 16 -2.20 9.77 -11.79
N VAL A 17 -2.10 10.76 -10.90
CA VAL A 17 -3.00 10.88 -9.75
C VAL A 17 -3.51 12.30 -9.60
N ARG A 18 -4.79 12.39 -9.27
CA ARG A 18 -5.46 13.62 -8.88
C ARG A 18 -5.13 13.95 -7.42
N LYS A 19 -4.25 14.92 -7.21
CA LYS A 19 -3.71 15.28 -5.88
C LYS A 19 -4.77 15.80 -4.91
N ASP A 20 -5.85 16.39 -5.42
CA ASP A 20 -7.01 16.82 -4.66
C ASP A 20 -7.68 15.67 -3.88
N LEU A 21 -7.75 14.47 -4.48
CA LEU A 21 -8.38 13.29 -3.87
C LEU A 21 -7.64 12.76 -2.65
N THR A 22 -6.32 13.02 -2.55
CA THR A 22 -5.52 12.57 -1.40
C THR A 22 -6.10 13.10 -0.08
N LYS A 23 -6.66 14.32 -0.08
CA LYS A 23 -7.25 14.94 1.11
C LYS A 23 -8.53 14.22 1.58
N LEU A 24 -9.30 13.66 0.66
CA LEU A 24 -10.55 12.94 0.95
C LEU A 24 -10.30 11.59 1.63
N VAL A 25 -9.16 10.98 1.34
CA VAL A 25 -8.76 9.69 1.94
C VAL A 25 -7.97 9.89 3.23
N LYS A 26 -7.16 10.95 3.33
CA LYS A 26 -6.18 11.13 4.41
C LYS A 26 -6.82 11.15 5.81
N GLY A 27 -7.98 11.79 5.98
CA GLY A 27 -8.71 11.81 7.25
C GLY A 27 -7.79 11.97 8.48
N ASN A 28 -7.93 11.07 9.45
CA ASN A 28 -7.00 10.90 10.59
C ASN A 28 -6.00 9.74 10.40
N ALA A 29 -5.95 9.14 9.21
CA ALA A 29 -5.11 7.98 8.96
C ALA A 29 -3.63 8.40 8.88
N ILE A 30 -2.75 7.68 9.60
CA ILE A 30 -1.29 7.94 9.65
C ILE A 30 -0.58 7.34 8.44
N VAL A 31 -1.27 7.26 7.30
CA VAL A 31 -0.78 6.59 6.09
C VAL A 31 0.11 7.57 5.31
N PRO A 32 1.32 7.15 4.87
CA PRO A 32 2.18 8.01 4.06
C PRO A 32 1.51 8.44 2.75
N THR A 33 1.72 9.70 2.35
CA THR A 33 1.02 10.28 1.19
C THR A 33 1.31 9.55 -0.12
N TYR A 34 2.53 9.05 -0.33
CA TYR A 34 2.88 8.30 -1.54
C TYR A 34 2.10 6.97 -1.68
N VAL A 35 1.69 6.35 -0.57
CA VAL A 35 0.84 5.14 -0.59
C VAL A 35 -0.56 5.50 -1.06
N LEU A 36 -1.11 6.61 -0.52
CA LEU A 36 -2.42 7.11 -0.94
C LEU A 36 -2.42 7.48 -2.43
N GLU A 37 -1.38 8.17 -2.89
CA GLU A 37 -1.22 8.55 -4.29
C GLU A 37 -1.17 7.33 -5.21
N TYR A 38 -0.43 6.29 -4.82
CA TYR A 38 -0.38 5.04 -5.57
C TYR A 38 -1.75 4.36 -5.67
N LEU A 39 -2.46 4.22 -4.55
CA LEU A 39 -3.78 3.59 -4.53
C LEU A 39 -4.80 4.41 -5.33
N LEU A 40 -4.85 5.73 -5.12
CA LEU A 40 -5.74 6.61 -5.86
C LEU A 40 -5.43 6.63 -7.36
N GLY A 41 -4.16 6.58 -7.76
CA GLY A 41 -3.78 6.46 -9.16
C GLY A 41 -4.33 5.19 -9.82
N GLN A 42 -4.46 4.09 -9.07
CA GLN A 42 -5.00 2.83 -9.60
C GLN A 42 -6.52 2.81 -9.68
N TYR A 43 -7.21 3.36 -8.68
CA TYR A 43 -8.67 3.24 -8.56
C TYR A 43 -9.44 4.48 -9.00
N CYS A 44 -8.78 5.63 -9.17
CA CYS A 44 -9.40 6.92 -9.48
C CYS A 44 -8.81 7.60 -10.73
N ALA A 45 -8.22 6.85 -11.67
CA ALA A 45 -7.70 7.37 -12.94
C ALA A 45 -8.80 7.65 -13.98
N THR A 46 -9.83 8.39 -13.58
CA THR A 46 -10.98 8.75 -14.42
C THR A 46 -11.55 10.12 -14.03
N ASP A 47 -12.44 10.64 -14.86
CA ASP A 47 -13.20 11.88 -14.65
C ASP A 47 -14.65 11.63 -14.21
N ASP A 48 -15.10 10.39 -14.26
CA ASP A 48 -16.45 10.05 -13.85
C ASP A 48 -16.58 10.10 -12.32
N GLU A 49 -17.37 11.04 -11.83
CA GLU A 49 -17.49 11.32 -10.39
C GLU A 49 -18.00 10.10 -9.60
N ALA A 50 -18.91 9.32 -10.18
CA ALA A 50 -19.42 8.10 -9.56
C ALA A 50 -18.32 7.03 -9.42
N THR A 51 -17.50 6.85 -10.44
CA THR A 51 -16.34 5.95 -10.39
C THR A 51 -15.28 6.47 -9.43
N ILE A 52 -15.06 7.79 -9.35
CA ILE A 52 -14.13 8.39 -8.37
C ILE A 52 -14.61 8.13 -6.94
N GLU A 53 -15.89 8.35 -6.62
CA GLU A 53 -16.43 8.05 -5.30
C GLU A 53 -16.26 6.57 -4.93
N SER A 54 -16.61 5.67 -5.85
CA SER A 54 -16.41 4.23 -5.67
C SER A 54 -14.94 3.86 -5.48
N GLY A 55 -14.05 4.49 -6.25
CA GLY A 55 -12.61 4.32 -6.15
C GLY A 55 -12.06 4.79 -4.80
N VAL A 56 -12.48 5.96 -4.33
CA VAL A 56 -12.11 6.51 -3.01
C VAL A 56 -12.56 5.57 -1.89
N GLU A 57 -13.79 5.06 -1.97
CA GLU A 57 -14.31 4.09 -0.99
C GLU A 57 -13.53 2.78 -1.02
N THR A 58 -13.17 2.29 -2.21
CA THR A 58 -12.31 1.12 -2.37
C THR A 58 -10.96 1.32 -1.71
N VAL A 59 -10.33 2.49 -1.90
CA VAL A 59 -9.03 2.82 -1.28
C VAL A 59 -9.14 2.86 0.24
N LYS A 60 -10.19 3.48 0.79
CA LYS A 60 -10.46 3.49 2.24
C LYS A 60 -10.55 2.06 2.80
N ASN A 61 -11.30 1.19 2.12
CA ASN A 61 -11.45 -0.21 2.50
C ASN A 61 -10.13 -1.00 2.42
N ILE A 62 -9.29 -0.72 1.41
CA ILE A 62 -7.96 -1.35 1.30
C ILE A 62 -7.08 -0.96 2.48
N ILE A 63 -7.04 0.33 2.81
CA ILE A 63 -6.24 0.84 3.94
C ILE A 63 -6.75 0.22 5.24
N ALA A 64 -8.05 0.29 5.51
CA ALA A 64 -8.63 -0.22 6.75
C ALA A 64 -8.40 -1.74 6.97
N LYS A 65 -8.24 -2.52 5.90
CA LYS A 65 -8.07 -3.97 5.98
C LYS A 65 -6.61 -4.45 5.98
N HIS A 66 -5.71 -3.70 5.35
CA HIS A 66 -4.36 -4.17 5.07
C HIS A 66 -3.27 -3.27 5.66
N PHE A 67 -3.58 -2.03 6.04
CA PHE A 67 -2.60 -1.17 6.71
C PHE A 67 -2.37 -1.69 8.12
N VAL A 68 -1.11 -1.94 8.46
CA VAL A 68 -0.77 -2.51 9.76
C VAL A 68 -0.56 -1.40 10.76
N HIS A 69 -1.34 -1.40 11.84
CA HIS A 69 -1.11 -0.50 12.96
C HIS A 69 0.01 -1.01 13.89
N ARG A 70 0.65 -0.09 14.63
CA ARG A 70 1.84 -0.39 15.45
C ARG A 70 1.61 -1.48 16.50
N ASP A 71 0.38 -1.61 16.96
CA ASP A 71 -0.09 -2.51 18.00
C ASP A 71 -0.66 -3.83 17.46
N GLU A 72 -0.79 -3.98 16.14
CA GLU A 72 -1.43 -5.14 15.50
C GLU A 72 -0.43 -6.22 15.06
N ALA A 73 0.86 -6.08 15.39
CA ALA A 73 1.91 -6.99 14.96
C ALA A 73 1.61 -8.47 15.23
N GLN A 74 1.10 -8.79 16.43
CA GLN A 74 0.80 -10.18 16.80
C GLN A 74 -0.48 -10.67 16.13
N LEU A 75 -1.47 -9.79 15.94
CA LEU A 75 -2.71 -10.12 15.24
C LEU A 75 -2.41 -10.52 13.78
N ILE A 76 -1.60 -9.74 13.07
CA ILE A 76 -1.21 -10.03 11.68
C ILE A 76 -0.45 -11.36 11.59
N LYS A 77 0.46 -11.64 12.54
CA LYS A 77 1.17 -12.94 12.60
C LYS A 77 0.22 -14.12 12.76
N SER A 78 -0.77 -14.01 13.66
CA SER A 78 -1.78 -15.04 13.85
C SER A 78 -2.63 -15.24 12.60
N ILE A 79 -3.06 -14.15 11.94
CA ILE A 79 -3.83 -14.21 10.68
C ILE A 79 -3.04 -14.91 9.59
N ILE A 80 -1.76 -14.58 9.41
CA ILE A 80 -0.89 -15.23 8.40
C ILE A 80 -0.71 -16.72 8.73
N LYS A 81 -0.51 -17.06 10.01
CA LYS A 81 -0.35 -18.45 10.45
C LYS A 81 -1.61 -19.29 10.18
N GLU A 82 -2.80 -18.73 10.40
CA GLU A 82 -4.07 -19.43 10.20
C GLU A 82 -4.49 -19.50 8.73
N LYS A 83 -4.32 -18.41 7.98
CA LYS A 83 -4.78 -18.31 6.58
C LYS A 83 -3.72 -18.66 5.54
N GLY A 84 -2.48 -18.89 5.96
CA GLY A 84 -1.32 -19.13 5.10
C GLY A 84 -0.80 -17.90 4.34
N SER A 85 -1.66 -16.94 3.99
CA SER A 85 -1.26 -15.69 3.36
C SER A 85 -2.15 -14.52 3.77
N HIS A 86 -1.56 -13.33 3.85
CA HIS A 86 -2.28 -12.08 4.10
C HIS A 86 -1.57 -10.92 3.40
N ARG A 87 -2.32 -10.05 2.74
CA ARG A 87 -1.78 -8.84 2.12
C ARG A 87 -1.66 -7.75 3.17
N ILE A 88 -0.53 -7.06 3.22
CA ILE A 88 -0.29 -5.96 4.16
C ILE A 88 0.29 -4.74 3.45
N ILE A 89 0.06 -3.57 4.03
CA ILE A 89 0.70 -2.31 3.68
C ILE A 89 1.53 -1.91 4.90
N ASP A 90 2.84 -2.09 4.81
CA ASP A 90 3.80 -1.72 5.85
C ASP A 90 5.14 -1.31 5.20
N LYS A 91 5.99 -0.63 5.96
CA LYS A 91 7.34 -0.31 5.56
C LYS A 91 8.23 -1.54 5.74
N VAL A 92 8.86 -1.97 4.66
CA VAL A 92 9.79 -3.11 4.69
C VAL A 92 11.21 -2.60 4.44
N SER A 93 12.15 -3.10 5.24
CA SER A 93 13.59 -2.83 5.12
C SER A 93 14.31 -4.12 4.74
N VAL A 94 15.38 -4.01 3.96
CA VAL A 94 16.25 -5.15 3.64
C VAL A 94 17.60 -4.89 4.28
N LEU A 95 18.12 -5.85 5.02
CA LEU A 95 19.50 -5.81 5.52
C LEU A 95 20.33 -6.83 4.75
N LEU A 96 21.59 -6.52 4.48
CA LEU A 96 22.54 -7.48 3.92
C LEU A 96 23.20 -8.26 5.06
N ASN A 97 23.14 -9.59 4.98
CA ASN A 97 23.96 -10.47 5.79
C ASN A 97 25.18 -10.91 4.98
N ASP A 98 26.28 -10.16 5.11
CA ASP A 98 27.54 -10.41 4.38
C ASP A 98 28.08 -11.82 4.61
N ALA A 99 27.93 -12.37 5.81
CA ALA A 99 28.46 -13.68 6.16
C ALA A 99 27.76 -14.84 5.43
N LYS A 100 26.49 -14.65 5.05
CA LYS A 100 25.68 -15.66 4.37
C LYS A 100 25.39 -15.30 2.90
N GLY A 101 25.80 -14.12 2.43
CA GLY A 101 25.49 -13.63 1.10
C GLY A 101 23.98 -13.48 0.82
N VAL A 102 23.16 -13.41 1.86
CA VAL A 102 21.69 -13.30 1.75
C VAL A 102 21.22 -11.93 2.22
N TYR A 103 20.13 -11.46 1.63
CA TYR A 103 19.47 -10.22 1.99
C TYR A 103 18.20 -10.53 2.81
N PRO A 104 18.29 -10.77 4.13
CA PRO A 104 17.10 -10.94 4.95
C PRO A 104 16.18 -9.73 4.83
N LEU A 105 14.91 -10.02 4.56
CA LEU A 105 13.85 -9.03 4.60
C LEU A 105 13.44 -8.82 6.06
N ILE A 106 13.50 -7.59 6.53
CA ILE A 106 13.04 -7.17 7.86
C ILE A 106 11.90 -6.19 7.65
N ILE A 107 10.70 -6.59 8.07
CA ILE A 107 9.58 -5.65 8.12
C ILE A 107 9.85 -4.69 9.30
N ALA A 108 9.89 -3.39 9.02
CA ALA A 108 10.50 -2.40 9.91
C ALA A 108 9.52 -1.90 10.99
N GLU A 109 10.01 -1.88 12.24
CA GLU A 109 9.53 -1.18 13.45
C GLU A 109 8.09 -1.40 13.96
N HIS A 110 7.11 -1.79 13.13
CA HIS A 110 5.69 -1.92 13.56
C HIS A 110 5.17 -3.34 13.54
N THR A 111 5.94 -4.27 12.98
CA THR A 111 5.74 -5.70 13.14
C THR A 111 7.04 -6.32 13.66
N ALA A 112 7.00 -6.85 14.88
CA ALA A 112 8.13 -7.45 15.58
C ALA A 112 9.01 -8.30 14.64
N ASN A 113 10.23 -7.83 14.33
CA ASN A 113 11.33 -8.52 13.64
C ASN A 113 10.93 -9.80 12.90
N LEU A 114 10.03 -9.70 11.91
CA LEU A 114 9.73 -10.84 11.06
C LEU A 114 10.84 -10.89 10.02
N ILE A 115 11.87 -11.67 10.32
CA ILE A 115 12.94 -11.98 9.37
C ILE A 115 12.38 -13.04 8.43
N VAL A 116 12.01 -12.63 7.23
CA VAL A 116 11.75 -13.58 6.14
C VAL A 116 13.09 -13.80 5.44
N CYS A 117 13.76 -14.88 5.81
CA CYS A 117 14.84 -15.40 4.99
C CYS A 117 14.18 -16.14 3.82
N PRO A 118 14.47 -15.79 2.56
CA PRO A 118 14.12 -16.68 1.46
C PRO A 118 14.86 -17.98 1.70
N ASP A 119 14.13 -19.08 1.88
CA ASP A 119 14.75 -20.40 1.90
C ASP A 119 15.45 -20.57 0.55
N THR A 120 16.76 -20.74 0.60
CA THR A 120 17.61 -21.13 -0.53
C THR A 120 16.99 -22.34 -1.19
N ALA A 121 16.42 -22.15 -2.38
CA ALA A 121 16.19 -23.22 -3.35
C ALA A 121 17.50 -23.56 -4.06
#